data_AF-A0A368B857-F1
#
_entry.id   AF-A0A368B857-F1
#
_cell.length_a   1.000
_cell.length_b   1.000
_cell.length_c   1.000
_cell.angle_alpha   90.00
_cell.angle_beta   90.00
_cell.angle_gamma   90.00
#
_symmetry.space_group_name_H-M   'P 1'
#
loop_
_entity.id
_entity.type
_entity.pdbx_description
1 polymer ?
#
loop_
_entity_poly.entity_id
_entity_poly.type
_entity_poly.pdbx_seq_one_letter_code
_entity_poly.pdbx_strand_id
1 'polypeptide(L)' 'MMFTKKGQAIRSPINTVRVTGRAASGVKLVNLANKDELIGISKVIASGEEEFGEEDEGSQTSEGDTSFEASV' A
#
# COMPACT_ATOMS: atom_id res chain seq x y z
N MET A 1 0.93 10.88 1.92
CA MET A 1 -0.21 11.53 1.25
C MET A 1 -1.12 10.46 0.69
N MET A 2 -2.43 10.71 0.73
CA MET A 2 -3.48 9.85 0.20
C MET A 2 -4.34 10.70 -0.75
N PHE A 3 -4.69 10.16 -1.91
CA PHE A 3 -5.45 10.87 -2.94
C PHE A 3 -6.74 10.13 -3.26
N THR A 4 -7.85 10.87 -3.35
CA THR A 4 -9.14 10.32 -3.75
C THR A 4 -9.50 10.66 -5.20
N LYS A 5 -10.39 9.88 -5.80
CA LYS A 5 -10.85 10.05 -7.18
C LYS A 5 -11.50 11.42 -7.42
N LYS A 6 -12.13 11.99 -6.39
CA LYS A 6 -12.74 13.33 -6.44
C LYS A 6 -11.76 14.47 -6.16
N GLY A 7 -10.46 14.18 -6.06
CA GLY A 7 -9.41 15.20 -5.92
C GLY A 7 -9.12 15.63 -4.48
N GLN A 8 -9.54 14.88 -3.47
CA GLN A 8 -9.15 15.17 -2.09
C GLN A 8 -7.75 14.65 -1.82
N ALA A 9 -6.87 15.51 -1.30
CA ALA A 9 -5.53 15.15 -0.84
C ALA A 9 -5.49 15.15 0.69
N ILE A 10 -5.12 14.02 1.29
CA ILE A 10 -5.05 13.85 2.75
C ILE A 10 -3.60 13.61 3.19
N ARG A 11 -3.13 14.45 4.11
CA ARG A 11 -1.83 14.29 4.78
C ARG A 11 -2.04 13.63 6.14
N SER A 12 -1.58 12.39 6.28
CA SER A 12 -1.52 11.70 7.57
C SER A 12 -0.05 11.56 7.99
N PRO A 13 0.34 12.02 9.19
CA PRO A 13 1.64 11.66 9.75
C PRO A 13 1.66 10.16 10.07
N ILE A 14 2.84 9.52 9.96
CA ILE A 14 2.99 8.10 10.24
C ILE A 14 2.92 7.80 11.75
N ASN A 15 3.37 8.75 12.58
CA ASN A 15 3.43 8.59 14.03
C ASN A 15 2.06 8.44 14.72
N THR A 16 0.97 8.80 14.03
CA THR A 16 -0.39 8.66 14.56
C THR A 16 -1.05 7.33 14.16
N VAL A 17 -0.40 6.53 13.32
CA VAL A 17 -0.92 5.25 12.86
C VAL A 17 -0.58 4.17 13.87
N ARG A 18 -1.60 3.46 14.36
CA ARG A 18 -1.41 2.37 15.33
C ARG A 18 -0.68 1.20 14.69
N VAL A 19 0.41 0.76 15.33
CA VAL A 19 1.10 -0.48 14.97
C VAL A 19 0.17 -1.68 15.20
N THR A 20 -0.03 -2.48 14.15
CA THR A 20 -0.94 -3.62 14.11
C THR A 20 -0.26 -4.77 13.37
N GLY A 21 -0.47 -6.01 13.83
CA GLY A 21 0.14 -7.20 13.22
C GLY A 21 -0.49 -7.59 11.88
N ARG A 22 0.17 -8.50 11.13
CA ARG A 22 -0.26 -8.94 9.79
C ARG A 22 -1.66 -9.57 9.77
N ALA A 23 -2.06 -10.27 10.83
CA ALA A 23 -3.34 -10.98 10.91
C ALA A 23 -4.53 -10.12 11.37
N ALA A 24 -4.44 -8.79 11.25
CA ALA A 24 -5.46 -7.86 11.74
C ALA A 24 -6.03 -6.99 10.63
N SER A 25 -7.22 -6.46 10.86
CA SER A 25 -8.00 -5.72 9.85
C SER A 25 -7.53 -4.28 9.60
N GLY A 26 -6.43 -3.85 10.24
CA GLY A 26 -5.89 -2.49 10.14
C GLY A 26 -6.69 -1.44 10.92
N VAL A 27 -6.43 -0.16 10.62
CA VAL A 27 -7.10 1.00 11.24
C VAL A 27 -7.61 1.96 10.17
N LYS A 28 -8.70 2.67 10.48
CA LYS A 28 -9.28 3.66 9.57
C LYS A 28 -8.48 4.98 9.62
N LEU A 29 -7.88 5.36 8.50
CA LEU A 29 -7.09 6.61 8.38
C LEU A 29 -7.94 7.82 7.99
N VAL A 30 -8.96 7.64 7.15
CA VAL A 30 -9.79 8.74 6.62
C VAL A 30 -11.24 8.29 6.44
N ASN A 31 -12.17 9.24 6.59
CA ASN A 31 -13.56 9.05 6.18
C ASN A 31 -13.71 9.53 4.73
N LEU A 32 -14.06 8.62 3.84
CA LEU A 32 -14.35 8.96 2.44
C LEU A 32 -15.77 9.52 2.34
N ALA A 33 -15.96 10.47 1.41
CA ALA A 33 -17.28 10.97 1.06
C ALA A 33 -18.08 9.89 0.31
N ASN A 34 -19.40 10.07 0.23
CA ASN A 34 -20.27 9.12 -0.48
C ASN A 34 -19.81 8.94 -1.95
N LYS A 35 -19.63 7.67 -2.35
CA LYS A 35 -19.13 7.26 -3.67
C LYS A 35 -17.77 7.88 -4.04
N ASP A 36 -16.92 8.15 -3.05
CA ASP A 36 -15.52 8.49 -3.26
C ASP A 36 -14.64 7.27 -3.01
N GLU A 37 -13.53 7.19 -3.71
CA GLU A 37 -12.61 6.05 -3.70
C GLU A 37 -11.18 6.56 -3.55
N LEU A 38 -10.36 5.81 -2.83
CA LEU A 38 -8.94 6.10 -2.72
C LEU A 38 -8.22 5.57 -3.97
N ILE A 39 -7.54 6.45 -4.70
CA ILE A 39 -6.86 6.12 -5.97
C ILE A 39 -5.36 5.90 -5.80
N GLY A 40 -4.77 6.40 -4.72
CA GLY A 40 -3.33 6.27 -4.52
C GLY A 40 -2.85 6.77 -3.19
N ILE A 41 -1.73 6.22 -2.76
CA ILE A 41 -0.99 6.64 -1.57
C ILE A 41 0.47 6.86 -1.96
N SER A 42 1.11 7.84 -1.35
CA SER A 42 2.52 8.15 -1.59
C SER A 42 3.18 8.53 -0.27
N LYS A 43 4.37 7.99 -0.02
CA LYS A 43 5.22 8.41 1.10
C LYS A 43 5.76 9.80 0.80
N VAL A 44 5.57 10.74 1.73
CA VAL A 44 6.17 12.07 1.63
C VAL A 44 7.28 12.18 2.65
N ILE A 45 8.50 12.32 2.14
CA ILE A 45 9.69 12.57 2.94
C ILE A 45 9.67 14.05 3.34
N ALA A 46 9.82 14.33 4.64
CA ALA A 46 9.98 15.70 5.10
C ALA A 46 11.37 16.19 4.68
N SER A 47 11.46 17.41 4.15
CA SER A 47 12.67 17.99 3.54
C SER A 47 13.77 18.35 4.54
N GLY A 48 14.08 17.46 5.49
CA GLY A 48 15.13 17.62 6.49
C GLY A 48 15.88 16.32 6.84
N GLU A 49 15.50 15.18 6.27
CA GLU A 49 16.20 13.90 6.47
C GLU A 49 16.26 13.16 5.12
N GLU A 50 17.43 13.21 4.50
CA GLU A 50 17.79 12.38 3.36
C GLU A 50 17.98 10.94 3.85
N GLU A 51 16.99 10.07 3.64
CA GLU A 51 17.23 8.63 3.61
C GLU A 51 16.28 7.96 2.59
N PHE A 52 16.89 7.53 1.49
CA PHE A 52 16.27 6.79 0.38
C PHE A 52 15.82 5.39 0.83
N GLY A 53 14.76 4.88 0.19
CA GLY A 53 14.32 3.50 0.29
C GLY A 53 13.21 3.26 -0.71
N GLU A 54 13.60 3.06 -1.97
CA GLU A 54 12.80 2.34 -2.97
C GLU A 54 13.09 0.85 -2.76
N GLU A 55 12.03 0.02 -2.71
CA GLU A 55 12.00 -1.41 -3.07
C GLU A 55 10.64 -1.98 -2.60
N ASP A 56 9.68 -2.12 -3.53
CA ASP A 56 8.92 -3.38 -3.72
C ASP A 56 8.02 -3.28 -4.99
N GLU A 57 8.61 -3.50 -6.16
CA GLU A 57 7.88 -4.05 -7.33
C GLU A 57 8.46 -5.42 -7.67
N GLY A 58 8.29 -6.38 -6.75
CA GLY A 58 8.53 -7.80 -6.99
C GLY A 58 7.29 -8.51 -7.55
N SER A 59 6.85 -8.18 -8.77
CA SER A 59 5.89 -8.99 -9.52
C SER A 59 6.59 -9.67 -10.71
N GLN A 60 7.40 -10.70 -10.43
CA GLN A 60 7.70 -11.72 -11.42
C GLN A 60 6.62 -12.81 -11.35
N THR A 61 5.58 -12.70 -12.18
CA THR A 61 4.81 -13.87 -12.59
C THR A 61 5.57 -14.57 -13.71
N SER A 62 6.34 -15.59 -13.34
CA SER A 62 6.87 -16.58 -14.28
C SER A 62 5.81 -17.67 -14.47
N GLU A 63 5.04 -17.57 -15.56
CA GLU A 63 4.34 -18.74 -16.10
C GLU A 63 5.38 -19.76 -16.57
N GLY A 64 5.40 -20.93 -15.93
CA GLY A 64 6.31 -22.03 -16.23
C GLY A 64 5.58 -23.36 -16.07
N ASP A 65 4.85 -23.73 -17.12
CA ASP A 65 4.37 -25.08 -17.39
C ASP A 65 5.56 -26.05 -17.46
N THR A 66 5.56 -27.13 -16.66
CA THR A 66 6.07 -28.45 -17.07
C THR A 66 5.60 -29.55 -16.09
N SER A 67 4.63 -30.32 -16.57
CA SER A 67 4.41 -31.76 -16.36
C SER A 67 5.41 -32.55 -15.47
N PHE A 68 4.92 -33.26 -14.45
CA PHE A 68 5.06 -34.71 -14.23
C PHE A 68 4.53 -35.11 -12.83
N GLU A 69 3.42 -35.84 -12.75
CA GLU A 69 3.27 -36.89 -11.73
C GLU A 69 2.62 -38.12 -12.37
N ALA A 70 3.46 -39.13 -12.59
CA ALA A 70 3.06 -40.49 -12.84
C ALA A 70 2.99 -41.22 -11.49
N SER A 71 1.96 -42.06 -11.36
CA SER A 71 1.87 -43.25 -10.48
C SER A 71 1.91 -43.07 -8.96
N VAL A 72 0.76 -43.31 -8.32
CA VAL A 72 0.47 -44.52 -7.50
C VAL A 72 -1.04 -44.62 -7.28
#